data_AF-A0AAD9UG76-F1
#
_entry.id   AF-A0AAD9UG76-F1
#
_cell.length_a   1.000
_cell.length_b   1.000
_cell.length_c   1.000
_cell.angle_alpha   90.00
_cell.angle_beta   90.00
_cell.angle_gamma   90.00
#
_symmetry.space_group_name_H-M   'P 1'
#
loop_
_entity.id
_entity.type
_entity.pdbx_description
1 polymer ?
#
loop_
_entity_poly.entity_id
_entity_poly.type
_entity_poly.pdbx_seq_one_letter_code
_entity_poly.pdbx_strand_id
1 'polypeptide(L)' 'MRRLESVHGRLIKQSLGLSKLTHNTALLKALNMEKIEDIVNRNVLSLYNRIFKVESPARRLMQHLLSRFFIL' A
#
# COMPACT_ATOMS: atom_id res chain seq x y z
N MET A 1 -6.23 -4.69 2.95
CA MET A 1 -6.04 -3.26 3.25
C MET A 1 -6.67 -2.79 4.55
N ARG A 2 -7.99 -2.93 4.78
CA ARG A 2 -8.69 -2.36 5.96
C ARG A 2 -8.08 -2.66 7.34
N ARG A 3 -7.53 -3.86 7.56
CA ARG A 3 -6.87 -4.22 8.83
C ARG A 3 -5.52 -3.48 9.01
N LEU A 4 -4.77 -3.29 7.93
CA LEU A 4 -3.49 -2.61 7.98
C LEU A 4 -3.66 -1.12 8.27
N GLU A 5 -4.66 -0.51 7.62
CA GLU A 5 -5.11 0.87 7.88
C GLU A 5 -5.57 1.06 9.34
N SER A 6 -6.31 0.11 9.89
CA SER A 6 -6.81 0.22 11.27
C SER A 6 -5.69 0.08 12.30
N VAL A 7 -4.69 -0.75 12.04
CA VAL A 7 -3.47 -0.85 12.86
C VAL A 7 -2.66 0.43 12.79
N HIS A 8 -2.42 0.96 11.59
CA HIS A 8 -1.69 2.22 11.40
C HIS A 8 -2.34 3.39 12.13
N GLY A 9 -3.66 3.58 11.96
CA GLY A 9 -4.37 4.62 12.69
C GLY A 9 -4.38 4.39 14.21
N ARG A 10 -4.35 3.14 14.69
CA ARG A 10 -4.25 2.84 16.12
C ARG A 10 -2.87 3.20 16.68
N LEU A 11 -1.81 2.90 15.95
CA LEU A 11 -0.45 3.25 16.34
C LEU A 11 -0.29 4.77 16.45
N ILE A 12 -0.79 5.51 15.45
CA ILE A 12 -0.75 6.99 15.48
C ILE A 12 -1.54 7.54 16.67
N LYS A 13 -2.76 7.02 16.91
CA LYS A 13 -3.54 7.42 18.08
C LYS A 13 -2.81 7.17 19.39
N GLN A 14 -2.19 6.00 19.52
CA GLN A 14 -1.42 5.64 20.71
C GLN A 14 -0.24 6.58 20.91
N SER A 15 0.47 6.93 19.84
CA SER A 15 1.58 7.90 19.89
C SER A 15 1.12 9.32 20.26
N LEU A 16 -0.12 9.69 19.95
CA LEU A 16 -0.69 11.01 20.25
C LEU A 16 -1.54 11.05 21.53
N GLY A 17 -1.68 9.94 22.26
CA GLY A 17 -2.54 9.85 23.43
C GLY A 17 -4.05 9.94 23.12
N LEU A 18 -4.46 9.69 21.88
CA LEU A 18 -5.85 9.78 21.44
C LEU A 18 -6.64 8.50 21.71
N SER A 19 -7.93 8.66 22.00
CA SER A 19 -8.83 7.53 22.22
C SER A 19 -8.97 6.64 20.97
N LYS A 20 -9.22 5.35 21.21
CA LYS A 20 -9.51 4.35 20.16
C LYS A 20 -10.73 4.74 19.31
N LEU A 21 -11.66 5.53 19.85
CA LEU A 21 -12.92 5.94 19.21
C LEU A 21 -12.78 7.09 18.21
N THR A 22 -11.67 7.84 18.22
CA THR A 22 -11.47 8.94 17.26
C THR A 22 -11.45 8.40 15.82
N HIS A 23 -12.05 9.06 14.83
CA HIS A 23 -12.02 8.53 13.46
C HIS A 23 -10.61 8.62 12.86
N ASN A 24 -10.06 7.46 12.44
CA ASN A 24 -8.73 7.38 11.82
C ASN A 24 -8.62 8.27 10.58
N THR A 25 -9.68 8.33 9.76
CA THR A 25 -9.70 9.09 8.51
C THR A 25 -9.56 10.60 8.72
N ALA A 26 -10.24 11.16 9.73
CA ALA A 26 -10.10 12.57 10.07
C ALA A 26 -8.70 12.89 10.60
N LEU A 27 -8.15 12.01 11.44
CA LEU A 27 -6.82 12.14 12.01
C LEU A 27 -5.72 12.11 10.93
N LEU A 28 -5.77 11.10 10.04
CA LEU A 28 -4.80 10.98 8.94
C LEU A 28 -4.86 12.20 8.01
N LYS A 29 -6.07 12.69 7.70
CA LYS A 29 -6.25 13.89 6.90
C LYS A 29 -5.68 15.14 7.59
N ALA A 30 -5.89 15.29 8.89
CA ALA A 30 -5.35 16.41 9.67
C ALA A 30 -3.80 16.38 9.73
N LEU A 31 -3.21 15.19 9.77
CA LEU A 31 -1.76 14.99 9.76
C LEU A 31 -1.15 15.00 8.35
N ASN A 32 -1.96 15.24 7.31
CA ASN A 32 -1.57 15.14 5.90
C ASN A 32 -0.88 13.80 5.57
N MET A 33 -1.33 12.72 6.21
CA MET A 33 -0.83 11.37 6.00
C MET A 33 -1.66 10.69 4.91
N GLU A 34 -0.97 10.10 3.95
CA GLU A 34 -1.59 9.27 2.92
C GLU A 34 -2.06 7.93 3.50
N LYS A 35 -3.06 7.31 2.85
CA LYS A 35 -3.47 5.95 3.20
C LYS A 35 -2.36 4.98 2.82
N ILE A 36 -2.19 3.93 3.63
CA ILE A 36 -1.28 2.83 3.32
C ILE A 36 -1.63 2.18 1.99
N GLU A 37 -2.91 2.06 1.68
CA GLU A 37 -3.35 1.53 0.38
C GLU A 37 -2.75 2.28 -0.80
N ASP A 38 -2.76 3.61 -0.74
CA ASP A 38 -2.21 4.47 -1.80
C ASP A 38 -0.68 4.32 -1.90
N ILE A 39 0.00 4.26 -0.75
CA ILE A 39 1.46 4.05 -0.68
C ILE A 39 1.85 2.71 -1.30
N VAL A 40 1.15 1.63 -0.92
CA VAL A 40 1.43 0.28 -1.44
C VAL A 40 1.17 0.23 -2.94
N ASN A 41 0.05 0.77 -3.42
CA ASN A 41 -0.26 0.79 -4.85
C ASN A 41 0.82 1.51 -5.66
N ARG A 42 1.23 2.71 -5.21
CA ARG A 42 2.31 3.47 -5.87
C ARG A 42 3.64 2.71 -5.87
N ASN A 43 4.00 2.09 -4.76
CA ASN A 43 5.24 1.32 -4.64
C ASN A 43 5.24 0.08 -5.52
N VAL A 44 4.12 -0.63 -5.57
CA VAL A 44 3.93 -1.80 -6.46
C VAL A 44 4.04 -1.36 -7.91
N LEU A 45 3.32 -0.32 -8.34
CA LEU A 45 3.41 0.20 -9.71
C LEU A 45 4.84 0.62 -10.07
N SER A 46 5.53 1.32 -9.17
CA SER A 46 6.93 1.72 -9.36
C SER A 46 7.86 0.52 -9.45
N LEU A 47 7.64 -0.52 -8.64
CA LEU A 47 8.40 -1.77 -8.69
C LEU A 47 8.18 -2.48 -10.03
N TYR A 48 6.93 -2.67 -10.44
CA TYR A 48 6.59 -3.27 -11.73
C TYR A 48 7.24 -2.49 -12.88
N ASN A 49 7.11 -1.17 -12.91
CA ASN A 49 7.74 -0.33 -13.93
C ASN A 49 9.26 -0.57 -14.02
N ARG A 50 9.94 -0.66 -12.87
CA ARG A 50 11.39 -0.95 -12.82
C ARG A 50 11.72 -2.36 -13.31
N ILE A 51 10.95 -3.37 -12.88
CA ILE A 51 11.15 -4.76 -13.30
C ILE A 51 10.99 -4.90 -14.82
N PHE A 52 10.01 -4.24 -15.42
CA PHE A 52 9.73 -4.36 -16.85
C PHE A 52 10.74 -3.59 -17.72
N LYS A 53 11.42 -2.59 -17.18
CA LYS A 53 12.46 -1.82 -17.89
C LYS A 53 13.76 -2.59 -18.13
N VAL A 54 14.08 -3.58 -17.30
CA VAL A 54 15.35 -4.31 -17.35
C VAL A 54 15.11 -5.76 -17.72
N GLU A 55 15.91 -6.30 -18.64
CA GLU A 55 15.91 -7.73 -18.88
C GLU A 55 16.44 -8.48 -17.65
N SER A 56 15.53 -9.14 -16.94
CA SER A 56 15.84 -9.87 -15.72
C SER A 56 14.94 -11.11 -15.59
N PRO A 57 15.37 -12.13 -14.82
CA PRO A 57 14.50 -13.26 -14.46
C PRO A 57 13.20 -12.81 -13.78
N ALA A 58 13.26 -11.75 -12.98
CA ALA A 58 12.08 -11.13 -12.37
C ALA A 58 11.07 -10.63 -13.42
N ARG A 59 11.53 -10.04 -14.53
CA ARG A 59 10.65 -9.63 -15.64
C ARG A 59 9.91 -10.82 -16.25
N ARG A 60 10.62 -11.92 -16.51
CA ARG A 60 10.02 -13.14 -17.08
C ARG A 60 8.99 -13.76 -16.13
N LEU A 61 9.29 -13.81 -14.84
CA LEU A 61 8.36 -14.27 -13.82
C LEU A 61 7.09 -13.39 -13.77
N MET A 62 7.26 -12.06 -13.74
CA MET A 62 6.11 -11.15 -13.71
C MET A 62 5.28 -11.22 -14.98
N GLN A 63 5.89 -11.39 -16.15
CA GLN A 63 5.18 -11.63 -17.41
C GLN A 63 4.37 -12.92 -17.36
N HIS A 64 4.93 -14.01 -16.82
CA HIS A 64 4.21 -15.28 -16.66
C HIS A 64 3.03 -15.17 -15.70
N LEU A 65 3.21 -14.49 -14.56
CA LEU A 65 2.11 -14.25 -13.61
C LEU A 65 1.03 -13.37 -14.22
N LEU A 66 1.41 -12.33 -14.97
CA LEU A 66 0.49 -11.43 -15.64
C LEU A 66 -0.28 -12.14 -16.76
N SER A 67 0.39 -12.96 -17.58
CA SER A 67 -0.28 -13.76 -18.61
C SER A 67 -1.29 -14.72 -17.99
N ARG A 68 -0.94 -15.35 -16.87
CA ARG A 68 -1.85 -16.24 -16.15
C ARG A 68 -3.06 -15.49 -15.58
N PHE A 69 -2.87 -14.25 -15.12
CA PHE A 69 -3.98 -13.42 -14.61
C PHE A 69 -4.97 -13.03 -15.72
N PHE A 70 -4.51 -12.74 -16.94
CA PHE A 70 -5.39 -12.33 -18.05
C PHE A 70 -6.05 -13.48 -18.81
N ILE A 71 -5.48 -14.69 -18.75
CA ILE A 71 -6.02 -15.88 -19.44
C ILE A 71 -7.09 -16.59 -18.58
N LEU A 72 -7.13 -16.31 -17.27
CA LEU A 72 -8.20 -16.70 -16.33
C LEU A 72 -9.31 -15.63 -16.28
#